data_AF-T2JJY6-F1
#
_entry.id   AF-T2JJY6-F1
#
_cell.length_a   1.000
_cell.length_b   1.000
_cell.length_c   1.000
_cell.angle_alpha   90.00
_cell.angle_beta   90.00
_cell.angle_gamma   90.00
#
_symmetry.space_group_name_H-M   'P 1'
#
loop_
_entity.id
_entity.type
_entity.pdbx_description
1 polymer ?
#
loop_
_entity_poly.entity_id
_entity_poly.type
_entity_poly.pdbx_seq_one_letter_code
_entity_poly.pdbx_strand_id
1 'polypeptide(L)'
;MRRQLNIVEEFTDRKRWNRLNSQDLNLINNSLATLPNGLPTEKRLSKEFDLLCTQLQLAILEQSSNFIRLRDKVRDILHGLESKREIPMVKAKLPLIEEVQGENWWTDVTPAMVETLRRQLRDLVPLLDRQQQQIVYTNFIDELEDISKQDVPTHQTGFSPYQYKKKVETYICNNENHLAIAKLKRNLTLTESDLESIEEMLFNSPEIESRERFEEVYGKNINLKLFIRKLVGLERSAAKQTFSRYLQGTNLTASQIRFIETIIDHLTQNGVMDVGLLYETPFTDLHYEGLDGVFGDTDASEIVELVQSFNETVGAMFEIA
;
A
#
# COMPACT_ATOMS: atom_id res chain seq x y z
N MET A 1 -8.59 -11.62 -39.40
CA MET A 1 -9.05 -10.35 -40.01
C MET A 1 -10.17 -10.56 -41.03
N ARG A 2 -10.00 -11.26 -42.17
CA ARG A 2 -11.09 -11.44 -43.18
C ARG A 2 -12.33 -12.21 -42.71
N ARG A 3 -12.22 -13.10 -41.72
CA ARG A 3 -13.32 -13.97 -41.27
C ARG A 3 -14.38 -13.26 -40.40
N GLN A 4 -14.06 -12.11 -39.82
CA GLN A 4 -14.95 -11.34 -38.94
C GLN A 4 -15.45 -10.04 -39.60
N LEU A 5 -15.10 -9.80 -40.87
CA LEU A 5 -15.40 -8.56 -41.60
C LEU A 5 -16.91 -8.37 -41.82
N ASN A 6 -17.63 -9.45 -42.17
CA ASN A 6 -19.09 -9.43 -42.31
C ASN A 6 -19.78 -9.01 -41.00
N ILE A 7 -19.27 -9.47 -39.85
CA ILE A 7 -19.84 -9.12 -38.53
C ILE A 7 -19.57 -7.64 -38.24
N VAL A 8 -18.37 -7.13 -38.53
CA VAL A 8 -18.04 -5.71 -38.35
C VAL A 8 -18.93 -4.83 -39.24
N GLU A 9 -19.16 -5.20 -40.50
CA GLU A 9 -20.05 -4.48 -41.42
C GLU A 9 -21.51 -4.48 -40.93
N GLU A 10 -22.01 -5.64 -40.46
CA GLU A 10 -23.35 -5.76 -39.91
C GLU A 10 -23.58 -4.86 -38.68
N PHE A 11 -22.59 -4.74 -37.81
CA PHE A 11 -22.61 -3.88 -36.63
C PHE A 11 -22.07 -2.45 -36.91
N THR A 12 -21.82 -2.09 -38.17
CA THR A 12 -21.53 -0.70 -38.54
C THR A 12 -22.82 0.14 -38.58
N ASP A 13 -23.97 -0.46 -38.89
CA ASP A 13 -25.26 0.24 -38.88
C ASP A 13 -25.77 0.48 -37.45
N ARG A 14 -25.88 1.76 -37.06
CA ARG A 14 -26.39 2.21 -35.76
C ARG A 14 -27.79 1.66 -35.44
N LYS A 15 -28.64 1.40 -36.44
CA LYS A 15 -30.00 0.89 -36.21
C LYS A 15 -30.00 -0.50 -35.56
N ARG A 16 -28.98 -1.31 -35.81
CA ARG A 16 -28.84 -2.66 -35.23
C ARG A 16 -28.47 -2.62 -33.74
N TRP A 17 -27.65 -1.65 -33.32
CA TRP A 17 -27.32 -1.41 -31.92
C TRP A 17 -28.53 -1.01 -31.07
N ASN A 18 -29.55 -0.40 -31.69
CA ASN A 18 -30.76 0.00 -30.99
C ASN A 18 -31.72 -1.20 -30.77
N ARG A 19 -31.45 -2.37 -31.34
CA ARG A 19 -32.30 -3.57 -31.31
C ARG A 19 -31.47 -4.85 -31.09
N LEU A 20 -30.63 -4.85 -30.05
CA LEU A 20 -29.82 -6.01 -29.70
C LEU A 20 -30.69 -7.13 -29.13
N ASN A 21 -30.54 -8.33 -29.68
CA ASN A 21 -31.07 -9.56 -29.09
C ASN A 21 -29.96 -10.34 -28.37
N SER A 22 -30.33 -11.41 -27.66
CA SER A 22 -29.39 -12.25 -26.90
C SER A 22 -28.36 -12.99 -27.78
N GLN A 23 -28.64 -13.21 -29.06
CA GLN A 23 -27.67 -13.77 -30.01
C GLN A 23 -26.66 -12.70 -30.48
N ASP A 24 -27.12 -11.46 -30.73
CA ASP A 24 -26.26 -10.33 -31.07
C ASP A 24 -25.27 -10.02 -29.95
N LEU A 25 -25.70 -10.06 -28.68
CA LEU A 25 -24.81 -9.85 -27.52
C LEU A 25 -23.69 -10.90 -27.45
N ASN A 26 -24.02 -12.17 -27.71
CA ASN A 26 -23.04 -13.25 -27.76
C ASN A 26 -22.06 -13.08 -28.93
N LEU A 27 -22.54 -12.65 -30.10
CA LEU A 27 -21.70 -12.35 -31.26
C LEU A 27 -20.76 -11.18 -30.99
N ILE A 28 -21.24 -10.11 -30.37
CA ILE A 28 -20.44 -8.94 -29.99
C ILE A 28 -19.33 -9.36 -29.02
N ASN A 29 -19.67 -10.05 -27.92
CA ASN A 29 -18.69 -10.42 -26.90
C ASN A 29 -17.61 -11.39 -27.43
N ASN A 30 -18.01 -12.39 -28.22
CA ASN A 30 -17.06 -13.41 -28.66
C ASN A 30 -16.24 -12.99 -29.89
N SER A 31 -16.81 -12.15 -30.76
CA SER A 31 -16.20 -11.83 -32.06
C SER A 31 -15.76 -10.38 -32.22
N LEU A 32 -16.56 -9.40 -31.78
CA LEU A 32 -16.25 -7.97 -31.99
C LEU A 32 -15.39 -7.40 -30.85
N ALA A 33 -15.67 -7.76 -29.59
CA ALA A 33 -14.92 -7.26 -28.44
C ALA A 33 -13.46 -7.74 -28.42
N THR A 34 -13.17 -8.85 -29.10
CA THR A 34 -11.82 -9.43 -29.23
C THR A 34 -11.03 -8.85 -30.39
N LEU A 35 -11.65 -8.04 -31.26
CA LEU A 35 -10.96 -7.40 -32.36
C LEU A 35 -10.10 -6.22 -31.87
N PRO A 36 -8.93 -5.99 -32.51
CA PRO A 36 -8.16 -4.77 -32.28
C PRO A 36 -9.02 -3.57 -32.68
N ASN A 37 -9.40 -2.75 -31.70
CA ASN A 37 -10.26 -1.58 -31.89
C ASN A 37 -9.46 -0.30 -32.26
N GLY A 38 -8.14 -0.43 -32.44
CA GLY A 38 -7.24 0.69 -32.75
C GLY A 38 -7.10 1.72 -31.63
N LEU A 39 -7.76 1.50 -30.49
CA LEU A 39 -7.58 2.32 -29.31
C LEU A 39 -6.26 1.94 -28.63
N PRO A 40 -5.55 2.90 -28.03
CA PRO A 40 -4.37 2.59 -27.23
C PRO A 40 -4.72 1.57 -26.15
N THR A 41 -3.85 0.58 -25.95
CA THR A 41 -3.95 -0.32 -24.80
C THR A 41 -3.69 0.47 -23.54
N GLU A 42 -4.76 1.03 -22.96
CA GLU A 42 -4.70 1.75 -21.70
C GLU A 42 -4.70 0.77 -20.53
N LYS A 43 -3.86 1.06 -19.53
CA LYS A 43 -3.76 0.25 -18.32
C LYS A 43 -5.04 0.39 -17.49
N ARG A 44 -5.54 -0.73 -16.95
CA ARG A 44 -6.78 -0.80 -16.17
C ARG A 44 -6.81 0.23 -15.03
N LEU A 45 -5.74 0.31 -14.24
CA LEU A 45 -5.65 1.22 -13.10
C LEU A 45 -5.74 2.71 -13.50
N SER A 46 -5.22 3.09 -14.68
CA SER A 46 -5.37 4.46 -15.17
C SER A 46 -6.85 4.80 -15.45
N LYS A 47 -7.60 3.86 -16.03
CA LYS A 47 -9.04 4.05 -16.28
C LYS A 47 -9.88 4.08 -15.00
N GLU A 48 -9.55 3.22 -14.04
CA GLU A 48 -10.20 3.22 -12.72
C GLU A 48 -9.97 4.56 -12.01
N PHE A 49 -8.76 5.11 -12.11
CA PHE A 49 -8.45 6.44 -11.57
C PHE A 49 -9.19 7.56 -12.29
N ASP A 50 -9.30 7.52 -13.62
CA ASP A 50 -10.09 8.52 -14.36
C ASP A 50 -11.56 8.50 -13.95
N LEU A 51 -12.13 7.29 -13.81
CA LEU A 51 -13.50 7.12 -13.37
C LEU A 51 -13.68 7.70 -11.95
N LEU A 52 -12.76 7.41 -11.03
CA LEU A 52 -12.77 7.94 -9.67
C LEU A 52 -12.74 9.47 -9.67
N CYS A 53 -11.83 10.09 -10.44
CA CYS A 53 -11.76 11.55 -10.56
C CYS A 53 -13.03 12.14 -11.18
N THR A 54 -13.62 11.49 -12.17
CA THR A 54 -14.87 11.96 -12.81
C THR A 54 -16.05 11.87 -11.85
N GLN A 55 -16.15 10.79 -11.09
CA GLN A 55 -17.16 10.64 -10.02
C GLN A 55 -16.98 11.69 -8.93
N LEU A 56 -15.73 12.01 -8.58
CA LEU A 56 -15.42 13.05 -7.61
C LEU A 56 -15.81 14.44 -8.12
N GLN A 57 -15.53 14.76 -9.38
CA GLN A 57 -15.98 16.00 -10.02
C GLN A 57 -17.50 16.12 -10.00
N LEU A 58 -18.21 15.03 -10.32
CA LEU A 58 -19.67 15.00 -10.26
C LEU A 58 -20.16 15.23 -8.82
N ALA A 59 -19.56 14.57 -7.84
CA ALA A 59 -19.92 14.74 -6.43
C ALA A 59 -19.71 16.18 -5.93
N ILE A 60 -18.69 16.89 -6.42
CA ILE A 60 -18.47 18.32 -6.13
C ILE A 60 -19.60 19.18 -6.72
N LEU A 61 -19.98 18.93 -7.98
CA LEU A 61 -21.03 19.68 -8.66
C LEU A 61 -22.42 19.44 -8.05
N GLU A 62 -22.68 18.20 -7.66
CA GLU A 62 -23.95 17.77 -7.07
C GLU A 62 -24.02 18.02 -5.55
N GLN A 63 -22.92 18.42 -4.93
CA GLN A 63 -22.77 18.53 -3.46
C GLN A 63 -23.17 17.22 -2.74
N SER A 64 -22.75 16.09 -3.32
CA SER A 64 -23.10 14.75 -2.85
C SER A 64 -22.31 14.37 -1.59
N SER A 65 -22.96 13.67 -0.66
CA SER A 65 -22.31 13.05 0.51
C SER A 65 -21.23 12.02 0.13
N ASN A 66 -21.28 11.50 -1.11
CA ASN A 66 -20.25 10.61 -1.65
C ASN A 66 -18.88 11.26 -1.81
N PHE A 67 -18.80 12.60 -1.78
CA PHE A 67 -17.55 13.34 -1.89
C PHE A 67 -16.48 12.86 -0.90
N ILE A 68 -16.84 12.67 0.37
CA ILE A 68 -15.90 12.25 1.43
C ILE A 68 -15.29 10.89 1.09
N ARG A 69 -16.13 9.93 0.71
CA ARG A 69 -15.68 8.57 0.35
C ARG A 69 -14.80 8.57 -0.90
N LEU A 70 -15.14 9.37 -1.92
CA LEU A 70 -14.37 9.47 -3.15
C LEU A 70 -13.03 10.19 -2.93
N ARG A 71 -13.02 11.26 -2.12
CA ARG A 71 -11.82 11.95 -1.65
C ARG A 71 -10.88 10.98 -0.96
N ASP A 72 -11.36 10.19 -0.01
CA ASP A 72 -10.53 9.28 0.76
C ASP A 72 -9.94 8.18 -0.13
N LYS A 73 -10.71 7.65 -1.11
CA LYS A 73 -10.17 6.74 -2.13
C LYS A 73 -9.05 7.36 -2.98
N VAL A 74 -9.18 8.64 -3.34
CA VAL A 74 -8.11 9.35 -4.04
C VAL A 74 -6.88 9.43 -3.13
N ARG A 75 -7.05 9.82 -1.87
CA ARG A 75 -5.94 9.88 -0.89
C ARG A 75 -5.24 8.54 -0.70
N ASP A 76 -5.98 7.42 -0.67
CA ASP A 76 -5.41 6.07 -0.56
C ASP A 76 -4.50 5.72 -1.75
N ILE A 77 -4.93 6.05 -2.97
CA ILE A 77 -4.10 5.88 -4.19
C ILE A 77 -2.84 6.74 -4.09
N LEU A 78 -2.97 8.00 -3.65
CA LEU A 78 -1.85 8.92 -3.48
C LEU A 78 -0.85 8.45 -2.44
N HIS A 79 -1.31 7.86 -1.34
CA HIS A 79 -0.44 7.26 -0.33
C HIS A 79 0.34 6.06 -0.89
N GLY A 80 -0.33 5.19 -1.65
CA GLY A 80 0.34 4.13 -2.38
C GLY A 80 1.45 4.67 -3.28
N LEU A 81 1.21 5.80 -3.95
CA LEU A 81 2.23 6.44 -4.79
C LEU A 81 3.36 7.05 -3.97
N GLU A 82 3.05 7.71 -2.86
CA GLU A 82 4.05 8.30 -1.94
C GLU A 82 5.05 7.24 -1.42
N SER A 83 4.57 6.02 -1.13
CA SER A 83 5.45 4.89 -0.74
C SER A 83 6.50 4.55 -1.79
N LYS A 84 6.27 4.90 -3.06
CA LYS A 84 7.17 4.67 -4.20
C LYS A 84 8.03 5.90 -4.54
N ARG A 85 8.32 6.76 -3.55
CA ARG A 85 9.15 7.97 -3.67
C ARG A 85 10.54 7.78 -4.30
N GLU A 86 11.09 6.56 -4.26
CA GLU A 86 12.36 6.23 -4.92
C GLU A 86 12.27 6.27 -6.45
N ILE A 87 11.06 6.15 -7.03
CA ILE A 87 10.86 6.21 -8.47
C ILE A 87 10.94 7.68 -8.93
N PRO A 88 11.83 8.05 -9.89
CA PRO A 88 12.03 9.45 -10.28
C PRO A 88 10.78 10.20 -10.75
N MET A 89 9.90 9.54 -11.50
CA MET A 89 8.64 10.12 -11.98
C MET A 89 7.63 10.38 -10.85
N VAL A 90 7.65 9.57 -9.79
CA VAL A 90 6.85 9.80 -8.56
C VAL A 90 7.47 10.94 -7.76
N LYS A 91 8.80 10.91 -7.58
CA LYS A 91 9.55 11.96 -6.87
C LYS A 91 9.28 13.35 -7.44
N ALA A 92 9.21 13.48 -8.76
CA ALA A 92 8.89 14.73 -9.43
C ALA A 92 7.48 15.28 -9.14
N LYS A 93 6.55 14.41 -8.70
CA LYS A 93 5.16 14.75 -8.37
C LYS A 93 4.84 14.71 -6.87
N LEU A 94 5.81 14.40 -6.02
CA LEU A 94 5.64 14.38 -4.56
C LEU A 94 5.04 15.68 -3.99
N PRO A 95 5.44 16.90 -4.42
CA PRO A 95 4.84 18.12 -3.89
C PRO A 95 3.32 18.17 -4.09
N LEU A 96 2.83 17.73 -5.26
CA LEU A 96 1.40 17.68 -5.55
C LEU A 96 0.70 16.57 -4.74
N ILE A 97 1.34 15.42 -4.60
CA ILE A 97 0.83 14.29 -3.81
C ILE A 97 0.65 14.71 -2.34
N GLU A 98 1.64 15.37 -1.76
CA GLU A 98 1.61 15.88 -0.38
C GLU A 98 0.55 16.99 -0.20
N GLU A 99 0.42 17.89 -1.17
CA GLU A 99 -0.58 18.96 -1.15
C GLU A 99 -2.00 18.40 -1.12
N VAL A 100 -2.31 17.46 -2.02
CA VAL A 100 -3.66 16.85 -2.15
C VAL A 100 -3.98 15.96 -0.95
N GLN A 101 -2.99 15.48 -0.20
CA GLN A 101 -3.24 14.76 1.04
C GLN A 101 -3.67 15.66 2.22
N GLY A 102 -3.31 16.95 2.19
CA GLY A 102 -3.71 17.91 3.22
C GLY A 102 -5.21 18.27 3.14
N GLU A 103 -5.84 18.67 4.27
CA GLU A 103 -7.25 19.11 4.24
C GLU A 103 -7.43 20.40 3.44
N ASN A 104 -6.44 21.30 3.50
CA ASN A 104 -6.52 22.62 2.88
C ASN A 104 -6.76 22.56 1.37
N TRP A 105 -6.23 21.54 0.68
CA TRP A 105 -6.46 21.37 -0.75
C TRP A 105 -7.92 21.03 -1.09
N TRP A 106 -8.63 20.40 -0.16
CA TRP A 106 -10.03 20.02 -0.33
C TRP A 106 -10.99 21.11 0.12
N THR A 107 -10.50 22.14 0.81
CA THR A 107 -11.28 23.35 1.09
C THR A 107 -11.52 24.08 -0.23
N ASP A 108 -12.79 24.30 -0.57
CA ASP A 108 -13.22 24.94 -1.82
C ASP A 108 -12.71 24.27 -3.11
N VAL A 109 -12.55 22.94 -3.09
CA VAL A 109 -12.08 22.18 -4.25
C VAL A 109 -13.03 22.33 -5.44
N THR A 110 -12.47 22.55 -6.62
CA THR A 110 -13.23 22.69 -7.86
C THR A 110 -13.04 21.49 -8.80
N PRO A 111 -13.99 21.20 -9.70
CA PRO A 111 -13.81 20.15 -10.70
C PRO A 111 -12.56 20.32 -11.58
N ALA A 112 -12.15 21.57 -11.84
CA ALA A 112 -10.94 21.90 -12.59
C ALA A 112 -9.65 21.51 -11.85
N MET A 113 -9.63 21.66 -10.51
CA MET A 113 -8.52 21.18 -9.67
C MET A 113 -8.41 19.66 -9.74
N VAL A 114 -9.54 18.94 -9.65
CA VAL A 114 -9.58 17.47 -9.78
C VAL A 114 -9.17 17.01 -11.19
N GLU A 115 -9.53 17.75 -12.24
CA GLU A 115 -9.08 17.45 -13.61
C GLU A 115 -7.57 17.60 -13.77
N THR A 116 -7.00 18.64 -13.15
CA THR A 116 -5.55 18.85 -13.13
C THR A 116 -4.84 17.72 -12.40
N LEU A 117 -5.37 17.32 -11.24
CA LEU A 117 -4.89 16.16 -10.48
C LEU A 117 -4.89 14.89 -11.34
N ARG A 118 -6.03 14.60 -11.98
CA ARG A 118 -6.23 13.41 -12.83
C ARG A 118 -5.15 13.35 -13.92
N ARG A 119 -4.98 14.45 -14.68
CA ARG A 119 -4.00 14.51 -15.78
C ARG A 119 -2.56 14.33 -15.31
N GLN A 120 -2.21 14.86 -14.14
CA GLN A 120 -0.83 14.82 -13.66
C GLN A 120 -0.43 13.47 -13.06
N LEU A 121 -1.39 12.71 -12.53
CA LEU A 121 -1.11 11.49 -11.79
C LEU A 121 -1.55 10.21 -12.50
N ARG A 122 -2.40 10.30 -13.55
CA ARG A 122 -2.92 9.15 -14.33
C ARG A 122 -1.85 8.14 -14.75
N ASP A 123 -0.72 8.64 -15.21
CA ASP A 123 0.37 7.79 -15.74
C ASP A 123 1.20 7.13 -14.63
N LEU A 124 1.10 7.65 -13.39
CA LEU A 124 1.79 7.11 -12.22
C LEU A 124 0.99 6.01 -11.52
N VAL A 125 -0.35 6.06 -11.53
CA VAL A 125 -1.20 5.07 -10.85
C VAL A 125 -0.86 3.61 -11.21
N PRO A 126 -0.53 3.25 -12.47
CA PRO A 126 -0.16 1.89 -12.80
C PRO A 126 1.12 1.39 -12.14
N LEU A 127 1.93 2.27 -11.53
CA LEU A 127 3.10 1.85 -10.75
C LEU A 127 2.69 1.11 -9.48
N LEU A 128 1.44 1.24 -9.01
CA LEU A 128 0.91 0.54 -7.84
C LEU A 128 0.70 -0.96 -8.07
N ASP A 129 0.77 -1.41 -9.33
CA ASP A 129 0.52 -2.79 -9.76
C ASP A 129 1.72 -3.69 -9.40
N ARG A 130 1.86 -4.04 -8.12
CA ARG A 130 2.77 -5.08 -7.62
C ARG A 130 2.13 -5.83 -6.46
N GLN A 131 1.14 -6.64 -6.80
CA GLN A 131 0.82 -7.95 -6.22
C GLN A 131 -0.51 -8.38 -6.84
N GLN A 132 -0.59 -9.63 -7.31
CA GLN A 132 -1.80 -10.21 -7.88
C GLN A 132 -3.02 -9.82 -7.04
N GLN A 133 -3.87 -8.95 -7.57
CA GLN A 133 -5.19 -8.75 -7.02
C GLN A 133 -5.87 -10.12 -7.02
N GLN A 134 -6.14 -10.68 -5.83
CA GLN A 134 -7.13 -11.74 -5.74
C GLN A 134 -8.40 -11.22 -6.41
N ILE A 135 -8.90 -11.98 -7.37
CA ILE A 135 -10.15 -11.66 -8.05
C ILE A 135 -11.27 -11.87 -7.03
N VAL A 136 -11.61 -10.80 -6.30
CA VAL A 136 -12.80 -10.79 -5.46
C VAL A 136 -13.98 -10.49 -6.38
N TYR A 137 -14.77 -11.52 -6.69
CA TYR A 137 -16.10 -11.33 -7.25
C TYR A 137 -17.02 -10.81 -6.15
N THR A 138 -17.15 -9.50 -6.02
CA THR A 138 -18.23 -8.89 -5.25
C THR A 138 -19.45 -8.75 -6.14
N ASN A 139 -20.31 -9.77 -6.10
CA ASN A 139 -21.69 -9.64 -6.54
C ASN A 139 -22.50 -9.14 -5.33
N PHE A 140 -22.64 -7.81 -5.19
CA PHE A 140 -23.59 -7.25 -4.24
C PHE A 140 -24.93 -7.14 -4.96
N ILE A 141 -25.90 -7.96 -4.53
CA ILE A 141 -27.30 -7.76 -4.86
C ILE A 141 -27.76 -6.61 -3.96
N ASP A 142 -28.16 -5.49 -4.56
CA ASP A 142 -28.73 -4.37 -3.81
C ASP A 142 -30.00 -4.84 -3.07
N GLU A 143 -29.94 -4.92 -1.75
CA GLU A 143 -31.12 -4.99 -0.90
C GLU A 143 -31.49 -3.56 -0.49
N LEU A 144 -32.67 -3.11 -0.93
CA LEU A 144 -33.25 -1.83 -0.52
C LEU A 144 -33.73 -1.98 0.94
N GLU A 145 -32.95 -1.48 1.90
CA GLU A 145 -33.42 -1.29 3.28
C GLU A 145 -34.27 -0.02 3.44
N ASP A 146 -35.10 -0.02 4.47
CA ASP A 146 -36.06 1.04 4.78
C ASP A 146 -35.38 2.41 5.00
N ILE A 147 -35.97 3.43 4.38
CA ILE A 147 -35.48 4.81 4.38
C ILE A 147 -35.64 5.41 5.77
N SER A 148 -34.56 5.57 6.52
CA SER A 148 -34.53 6.40 7.72
C SER A 148 -34.05 7.82 7.39
N LYS A 149 -34.66 8.84 8.01
CA LYS A 149 -34.19 10.22 7.93
C LYS A 149 -32.92 10.35 8.76
N GLN A 150 -31.76 10.34 8.10
CA GLN A 150 -30.52 10.82 8.68
C GLN A 150 -30.47 12.35 8.58
N ASP A 151 -30.14 13.01 9.68
CA ASP A 151 -29.80 14.42 9.66
C ASP A 151 -28.62 14.66 8.71
N VAL A 152 -28.79 15.62 7.81
CA VAL A 152 -27.74 16.06 6.88
C VAL A 152 -26.61 16.67 7.72
N PRO A 153 -25.38 16.13 7.71
CA PRO A 153 -24.29 16.80 8.38
C PRO A 153 -23.93 18.05 7.58
N THR A 154 -24.09 19.21 8.23
CA THR A 154 -23.31 20.42 7.92
C THR A 154 -21.85 20.00 7.76
N HIS A 155 -21.20 20.36 6.65
CA HIS A 155 -19.85 19.91 6.33
C HIS A 155 -18.85 20.40 7.39
N GLN A 156 -18.67 19.62 8.46
CA GLN A 156 -17.42 19.58 9.19
C GLN A 156 -16.48 18.73 8.32
N THR A 157 -15.24 19.17 8.15
CA THR A 157 -14.17 18.38 7.53
C THR A 157 -14.09 17.03 8.25
N GLY A 158 -14.83 16.06 7.71
CA GLY A 158 -15.04 14.78 8.35
C GLY A 158 -13.72 14.05 8.46
N PHE A 159 -13.48 13.52 9.66
CA PHE A 159 -12.37 12.65 10.01
C PHE A 159 -11.86 11.85 8.81
N SER A 160 -10.60 12.05 8.45
CA SER A 160 -9.96 11.28 7.40
C SER A 160 -9.09 10.21 8.06
N PRO A 161 -9.42 8.91 7.92
CA PRO A 161 -8.60 7.82 8.43
C PRO A 161 -7.14 7.93 7.96
N TYR A 162 -6.93 8.45 6.75
CA TYR A 162 -5.61 8.71 6.20
C TYR A 162 -4.78 9.69 7.06
N GLN A 163 -5.35 10.85 7.37
CA GLN A 163 -4.65 11.85 8.17
C GLN A 163 -4.43 11.38 9.60
N TYR A 164 -5.37 10.61 10.13
CA TYR A 164 -5.19 9.95 11.41
C TYR A 164 -3.98 9.00 11.38
N LYS A 165 -3.85 8.17 10.34
CA LYS A 165 -2.67 7.30 10.16
C LYS A 165 -1.38 8.11 10.13
N LYS A 166 -1.32 9.15 9.29
CA LYS A 166 -0.14 10.02 9.16
C LYS A 166 0.23 10.70 10.49
N LYS A 167 -0.76 11.15 11.26
CA LYS A 167 -0.56 11.74 12.59
C LYS A 167 0.04 10.73 13.57
N VAL A 168 -0.54 9.54 13.64
CA VAL A 168 -0.06 8.44 14.51
C VAL A 168 1.36 8.03 14.15
N GLU A 169 1.64 7.82 12.86
CA GLU A 169 2.98 7.46 12.37
C GLU A 169 4.01 8.55 12.71
N THR A 170 3.68 9.81 12.46
CA THR A 170 4.55 10.96 12.78
C THR A 170 4.80 11.05 14.28
N TYR A 171 3.77 10.82 15.10
CA TYR A 171 3.89 10.85 16.55
C TYR A 171 4.83 9.74 17.06
N ILE A 172 4.71 8.52 16.53
CA ILE A 172 5.60 7.41 16.89
C ILE A 172 7.06 7.71 16.50
N CYS A 173 7.30 8.18 15.28
CA CYS A 173 8.65 8.53 14.81
C CYS A 173 9.27 9.69 15.61
N ASN A 174 8.48 10.69 16.00
CA ASN A 174 8.97 11.80 16.83
C ASN A 174 9.37 11.37 18.24
N ASN A 175 8.85 10.24 18.72
CA ASN A 175 9.10 9.71 20.04
C ASN A 175 10.01 8.48 20.04
N GLU A 176 10.86 8.31 19.01
CA GLU A 176 11.83 7.21 18.92
C GLU A 176 12.76 7.07 20.14
N ASN A 177 13.00 8.17 20.87
CA ASN A 177 13.85 8.19 22.06
C ASN A 177 13.13 7.70 23.34
N HIS A 178 11.82 7.45 23.28
CA HIS A 178 11.08 6.86 24.39
C HIS A 178 11.68 5.49 24.75
N LEU A 179 11.88 5.20 26.04
CA LEU A 179 12.68 4.05 26.49
C LEU A 179 12.21 2.72 25.86
N ALA A 180 10.89 2.49 25.83
CA ALA A 180 10.31 1.28 25.27
C ALA A 180 10.42 1.22 23.72
N ILE A 181 10.30 2.35 23.03
CA ILE A 181 10.49 2.42 21.57
C ILE A 181 11.97 2.23 21.20
N ALA A 182 12.88 2.82 21.98
CA ALA A 182 14.31 2.63 21.82
C ALA A 182 14.73 1.17 22.08
N LYS A 183 14.10 0.48 23.05
CA LYS A 183 14.27 -0.97 23.26
C LYS A 183 13.83 -1.77 22.04
N LEU A 184 12.68 -1.45 21.46
CA LEU A 184 12.26 -2.04 20.18
C LEU A 184 13.33 -1.79 19.12
N LYS A 185 13.71 -0.54 18.85
CA LYS A 185 14.71 -0.21 17.83
C LYS A 185 16.03 -0.99 18.00
N ARG A 186 16.47 -1.21 19.24
CA ARG A 186 17.70 -1.96 19.59
C ARG A 186 17.55 -3.48 19.61
N ASN A 187 16.40 -4.00 19.20
CA ASN A 187 16.09 -5.42 19.26
C ASN A 187 16.20 -6.04 20.66
N LEU A 188 15.78 -5.29 21.69
CA LEU A 188 15.70 -5.78 23.06
C LEU A 188 14.29 -6.30 23.36
N THR A 189 14.21 -7.32 24.19
CA THR A 189 12.93 -7.86 24.68
C THR A 189 12.21 -6.81 25.53
N LEU A 190 10.94 -6.57 25.23
CA LEU A 190 10.08 -5.71 26.04
C LEU A 190 9.50 -6.48 27.22
N THR A 191 9.42 -5.82 28.38
CA THR A 191 8.64 -6.29 29.53
C THR A 191 7.18 -5.83 29.42
N GLU A 192 6.28 -6.41 30.23
CA GLU A 192 4.88 -5.97 30.30
C GLU A 192 4.77 -4.47 30.65
N SER A 193 5.59 -3.99 31.59
CA SER A 193 5.66 -2.57 31.94
C SER A 193 6.11 -1.67 30.77
N ASP A 194 6.94 -2.17 29.86
CA ASP A 194 7.34 -1.41 28.68
C ASP A 194 6.16 -1.27 27.69
N LEU A 195 5.31 -2.30 27.59
CA LEU A 195 4.10 -2.26 26.76
C LEU A 195 3.08 -1.29 27.34
N GLU A 196 2.85 -1.33 28.65
CA GLU A 196 1.98 -0.37 29.34
C GLU A 196 2.46 1.07 29.10
N SER A 197 3.78 1.30 29.19
CA SER A 197 4.36 2.62 28.93
C SER A 197 4.19 3.08 27.47
N ILE A 198 4.22 2.17 26.50
CA ILE A 198 3.91 2.49 25.09
C ILE A 198 2.43 2.83 24.95
N GLU A 199 1.53 2.03 25.52
CA GLU A 199 0.08 2.28 25.45
C GLU A 199 -0.27 3.62 26.10
N GLU A 200 0.32 3.92 27.26
CA GLU A 200 0.14 5.19 27.95
C GLU A 200 0.61 6.38 27.09
N MET A 201 1.81 6.26 26.52
CA MET A 201 2.37 7.29 25.63
C MET A 201 1.51 7.52 24.38
N LEU A 202 0.97 6.45 23.77
CA LEU A 202 0.14 6.57 22.59
C LEU A 202 -1.26 7.11 22.92
N PHE A 203 -1.94 6.55 23.91
CA PHE A 203 -3.36 6.81 24.13
C PHE A 203 -3.65 7.99 25.05
N ASN A 204 -2.66 8.49 25.81
CA ASN A 204 -2.79 9.74 26.57
C ASN A 204 -2.37 10.98 25.79
N SER A 205 -1.87 10.80 24.56
CA SER A 205 -1.50 11.90 23.68
C SER A 205 -2.77 12.51 23.04
N PRO A 206 -2.86 13.86 23.00
CA PRO A 206 -3.95 14.53 22.29
C PRO A 206 -3.88 14.32 20.76
N GLU A 207 -2.75 13.83 20.23
CA GLU A 207 -2.55 13.61 18.79
C GLU A 207 -3.21 12.31 18.28
N ILE A 208 -3.36 11.30 19.15
CA ILE A 208 -3.93 9.98 18.82
C ILE A 208 -5.42 9.88 19.23
N GLU A 209 -5.92 10.87 19.97
CA GLU A 209 -7.30 11.00 20.46
C GLU A 209 -7.67 9.94 21.51
N SER A 210 -7.87 8.68 21.10
CA SER A 210 -8.24 7.58 22.00
C SER A 210 -7.88 6.19 21.44
N ARG A 211 -7.93 5.17 22.32
CA ARG A 211 -7.74 3.76 21.93
C ARG A 211 -8.83 3.29 20.98
N GLU A 212 -10.08 3.69 21.20
CA GLU A 212 -11.21 3.32 20.34
C GLU A 212 -11.01 3.86 18.92
N ARG A 213 -10.48 5.09 18.80
CA ARG A 213 -10.18 5.70 17.51
C ARG A 213 -9.06 4.98 16.78
N PHE A 214 -8.02 4.58 17.51
CA PHE A 214 -6.94 3.78 16.95
C PHE A 214 -7.45 2.44 16.42
N GLU A 215 -8.29 1.75 17.21
CA GLU A 215 -8.89 0.46 16.84
C GLU A 215 -9.88 0.59 15.66
N GLU A 216 -10.56 1.73 15.49
CA GLU A 216 -11.43 2.00 14.32
C GLU A 216 -10.62 2.04 13.02
N VAL A 217 -9.44 2.67 13.03
CA VAL A 217 -8.63 2.88 11.82
C VAL A 217 -7.74 1.70 11.49
N TYR A 218 -7.16 1.07 12.51
CA TYR A 218 -6.17 0.02 12.33
C TYR A 218 -6.73 -1.39 12.64
N GLY A 219 -7.78 -1.49 13.46
CA GLY A 219 -8.38 -2.76 13.89
C GLY A 219 -8.03 -3.15 15.34
N LYS A 220 -8.84 -4.04 15.93
CA LYS A 220 -8.75 -4.39 17.36
C LYS A 220 -7.59 -5.33 17.75
N ASN A 221 -7.09 -6.12 16.80
CA ASN A 221 -6.15 -7.22 17.08
C ASN A 221 -4.72 -6.92 16.61
N ILE A 222 -4.29 -5.65 16.70
CA ILE A 222 -2.94 -5.28 16.25
C ILE A 222 -1.91 -5.60 17.29
N ASN A 223 -0.86 -6.30 16.84
CA ASN A 223 0.36 -6.44 17.61
C ASN A 223 1.13 -5.10 17.59
N LEU A 224 1.03 -4.36 18.70
CA LEU A 224 1.62 -3.03 18.85
C LEU A 224 3.16 -3.03 18.70
N LYS A 225 3.82 -4.11 19.16
CA LYS A 225 5.29 -4.28 19.02
C LYS A 225 5.69 -4.32 17.55
N LEU A 226 4.97 -5.11 16.76
CA LEU A 226 5.20 -5.26 15.33
C LEU A 226 4.89 -3.96 14.58
N PHE A 227 3.79 -3.31 14.93
CA PHE A 227 3.38 -2.05 14.32
C PHE A 227 4.46 -0.97 14.50
N ILE A 228 4.89 -0.72 15.73
CA ILE A 228 5.93 0.27 16.02
C ILE A 228 7.24 -0.12 15.33
N ARG A 229 7.63 -1.40 15.39
CA ARG A 229 8.87 -1.88 14.75
C ARG A 229 8.90 -1.61 13.24
N LYS A 230 7.77 -1.81 12.54
CA LYS A 230 7.66 -1.51 11.11
C LYS A 230 7.80 -0.03 10.78
N LEU A 231 7.43 0.85 11.71
CA LEU A 231 7.52 2.31 11.52
C LEU A 231 8.91 2.86 11.82
N VAL A 232 9.50 2.48 12.96
CA VAL A 232 10.79 3.05 13.42
C VAL A 232 12.01 2.29 12.90
N GLY A 233 11.81 1.09 12.36
CA GLY A 233 12.88 0.23 11.88
C GLY A 233 13.74 -0.36 12.99
N LEU A 234 14.94 -0.82 12.62
CA LEU A 234 15.91 -1.43 13.53
C LEU A 234 17.18 -0.58 13.59
N GLU A 235 17.83 -0.49 14.75
CA GLU A 235 19.07 0.26 14.89
C GLU A 235 20.19 -0.51 14.19
N ARG A 236 20.84 0.12 13.20
CA ARG A 236 21.89 -0.53 12.39
C ARG A 236 23.00 -1.15 13.25
N SER A 237 23.36 -0.50 14.35
CA SER A 237 24.36 -0.97 15.33
C SER A 237 23.92 -2.29 15.99
N ALA A 238 22.66 -2.37 16.41
CA ALA A 238 22.07 -3.57 17.01
C ALA A 238 22.00 -4.73 16.00
N ALA A 239 21.57 -4.45 14.76
CA ALA A 239 21.59 -5.46 13.70
C ALA A 239 23.02 -6.00 13.48
N LYS A 240 24.00 -5.09 13.31
CA LYS A 240 25.40 -5.46 13.13
C LYS A 240 25.96 -6.26 14.31
N GLN A 241 25.57 -5.94 15.54
CA GLN A 241 26.01 -6.66 16.73
C GLN A 241 25.46 -8.09 16.75
N THR A 242 24.19 -8.29 16.36
CA THR A 242 23.61 -9.62 16.25
C THR A 242 24.28 -10.44 15.14
N PHE A 243 24.59 -9.81 14.00
CA PHE A 243 25.37 -10.42 12.91
C PHE A 243 26.89 -10.47 13.18
N SER A 244 27.40 -9.87 14.26
CA SER A 244 28.85 -9.72 14.45
C SER A 244 29.56 -11.05 14.67
N ARG A 245 28.88 -12.03 15.28
CA ARG A 245 29.39 -13.39 15.43
C ARG A 245 29.72 -14.00 14.06
N TYR A 246 28.88 -13.75 13.06
CA TYR A 246 29.07 -14.24 11.71
C TYR A 246 30.10 -13.40 10.93
N LEU A 247 30.14 -12.07 11.13
CA LEU A 247 31.13 -11.20 10.50
C LEU A 247 32.57 -11.36 11.04
N GLN A 248 32.75 -11.91 12.25
CA GLN A 248 34.06 -12.02 12.91
C GLN A 248 34.65 -13.44 12.89
N GLY A 249 33.83 -14.47 12.65
CA GLY A 249 34.24 -15.88 12.74
C GLY A 249 34.65 -16.54 11.42
N THR A 250 34.33 -15.94 10.28
CA THR A 250 34.49 -16.54 8.95
C THR A 250 35.19 -15.58 7.98
N ASN A 251 36.07 -16.12 7.11
CA ASN A 251 36.63 -15.36 5.99
C ASN A 251 35.54 -15.20 4.91
N LEU A 252 34.61 -14.27 5.14
CA LEU A 252 33.52 -14.01 4.22
C LEU A 252 34.02 -13.41 2.90
N THR A 253 33.44 -13.85 1.80
CA THR A 253 33.67 -13.26 0.48
C THR A 253 32.97 -11.90 0.36
N ALA A 254 33.38 -11.09 -0.61
CA ALA A 254 32.73 -9.80 -0.88
C ALA A 254 31.21 -9.94 -1.14
N SER A 255 30.80 -11.01 -1.84
CA SER A 255 29.37 -11.29 -2.10
C SER A 255 28.60 -11.61 -0.82
N GLN A 256 29.19 -12.40 0.08
CA GLN A 256 28.58 -12.75 1.37
C GLN A 256 28.44 -11.53 2.29
N ILE A 257 29.48 -10.68 2.36
CA ILE A 257 29.42 -9.42 3.12
C ILE A 257 28.30 -8.54 2.56
N ARG A 258 28.21 -8.41 1.24
CA ARG A 258 27.18 -7.59 0.59
C ARG A 258 25.77 -8.13 0.84
N PHE A 259 25.61 -9.45 0.86
CA PHE A 259 24.34 -10.09 1.18
C PHE A 259 23.89 -9.71 2.60
N ILE A 260 24.77 -9.87 3.59
CA ILE A 260 24.48 -9.52 4.99
C ILE A 260 24.21 -8.02 5.16
N GLU A 261 24.97 -7.16 4.49
CA GLU A 261 24.72 -5.71 4.50
C GLU A 261 23.32 -5.39 3.98
N THR A 262 22.86 -6.10 2.94
CA THR A 262 21.53 -5.92 2.36
C THR A 262 20.43 -6.37 3.32
N ILE A 263 20.66 -7.46 4.06
CA ILE A 263 19.76 -7.87 5.17
C ILE A 263 19.67 -6.78 6.23
N ILE A 264 20.83 -6.28 6.69
CA ILE A 264 20.91 -5.24 7.71
C ILE A 264 20.21 -3.97 7.25
N ASP A 265 20.39 -3.57 5.99
CA ASP A 265 19.77 -2.37 5.43
C ASP A 265 18.24 -2.51 5.38
N HIS A 266 17.74 -3.67 4.96
CA HIS A 266 16.30 -3.94 4.95
C HIS A 266 15.72 -3.98 6.36
N LEU A 267 16.35 -4.67 7.33
CA LEU A 267 15.90 -4.67 8.73
C LEU A 267 15.95 -3.27 9.34
N THR A 268 16.96 -2.46 8.99
CA THR A 268 17.07 -1.06 9.45
C THR A 268 15.90 -0.22 8.94
N GLN A 269 15.46 -0.44 7.70
CA GLN A 269 14.39 0.35 7.08
C GLN A 269 12.98 -0.15 7.44
N ASN A 270 12.77 -1.47 7.44
CA ASN A 270 11.43 -2.08 7.56
C ASN A 270 11.18 -2.71 8.94
N GLY A 271 12.21 -2.82 9.79
CA GLY A 271 12.14 -3.33 11.16
C GLY A 271 11.99 -4.85 11.30
N VAL A 272 11.40 -5.50 10.30
CA VAL A 272 11.20 -6.96 10.19
C VAL A 272 11.50 -7.41 8.77
N MET A 273 11.70 -8.71 8.56
CA MET A 273 11.99 -9.28 7.26
C MET A 273 11.37 -10.67 7.11
N ASP A 274 10.65 -10.89 6.03
CA ASP A 274 10.26 -12.24 5.62
C ASP A 274 11.49 -12.97 5.06
N VAL A 275 11.70 -14.22 5.48
CA VAL A 275 12.79 -15.08 5.01
C VAL A 275 12.67 -15.36 3.51
N GLY A 276 11.44 -15.41 2.97
CA GLY A 276 11.22 -15.59 1.53
C GLY A 276 11.89 -14.53 0.67
N LEU A 277 12.07 -13.31 1.19
CA LEU A 277 12.73 -12.22 0.47
C LEU A 277 14.21 -12.50 0.16
N LEU A 278 14.86 -13.40 0.91
CA LEU A 278 16.26 -13.79 0.66
C LEU A 278 16.44 -14.54 -0.67
N TYR A 279 15.33 -14.94 -1.32
CA TYR A 279 15.27 -15.59 -2.63
C TYR A 279 14.65 -14.68 -3.70
N GLU A 280 14.46 -13.40 -3.40
CA GLU A 280 13.96 -12.39 -4.34
C GLU A 280 15.03 -11.32 -4.64
N THR A 281 14.76 -10.44 -5.60
CA THR A 281 15.59 -9.24 -5.83
C THR A 281 15.50 -8.32 -4.59
N PRO A 282 16.61 -7.77 -4.06
CA PRO A 282 17.97 -7.66 -4.64
C PRO A 282 18.94 -8.81 -4.32
N PHE A 283 18.54 -9.80 -3.53
CA PHE A 283 19.43 -10.89 -3.11
C PHE A 283 19.80 -11.81 -4.29
N THR A 284 18.84 -12.04 -5.18
CA THR A 284 19.05 -12.83 -6.41
C THR A 284 19.98 -12.15 -7.44
N ASP A 285 20.26 -10.85 -7.28
CA ASP A 285 21.25 -10.15 -8.12
C ASP A 285 22.69 -10.58 -7.80
N LEU A 286 22.93 -11.09 -6.58
CA LEU A 286 24.23 -11.61 -6.16
C LEU A 286 24.44 -13.06 -6.60
N HIS A 287 23.39 -13.88 -6.52
CA HIS A 287 23.37 -15.26 -7.02
C HIS A 287 21.93 -15.67 -7.35
N TYR A 288 21.72 -16.42 -8.44
CA TYR A 288 20.37 -16.78 -8.91
C TYR A 288 19.58 -17.66 -7.93
N GLU A 289 20.27 -18.43 -7.09
CA GLU A 289 19.69 -19.23 -5.99
C GLU A 289 19.51 -18.43 -4.68
N GLY A 290 19.79 -17.12 -4.66
CA GLY A 290 19.62 -16.29 -3.46
C GLY A 290 20.58 -16.70 -2.34
N LEU A 291 20.03 -16.95 -1.15
CA LEU A 291 20.79 -17.28 0.06
C LEU A 291 21.66 -18.54 -0.12
N ASP A 292 21.07 -19.65 -0.56
CA ASP A 292 21.73 -20.96 -0.70
C ASP A 292 22.82 -20.97 -1.79
N GLY A 293 22.76 -20.01 -2.71
CA GLY A 293 23.79 -19.83 -3.71
C GLY A 293 25.02 -19.05 -3.22
N VAL A 294 24.83 -18.17 -2.22
CA VAL A 294 25.88 -17.33 -1.66
C VAL A 294 26.50 -17.96 -0.40
N PHE A 295 25.73 -18.79 0.29
CA PHE A 295 26.10 -19.48 1.53
C PHE A 295 25.84 -20.98 1.39
N GLY A 296 26.67 -21.82 2.03
CA GLY A 296 26.36 -23.27 2.08
C GLY A 296 25.21 -23.56 3.05
N ASP A 297 24.60 -24.75 2.94
CA ASP A 297 23.38 -25.15 3.69
C ASP A 297 23.40 -24.83 5.19
N THR A 298 24.54 -25.06 5.87
CA THR A 298 24.70 -24.77 7.30
C THR A 298 24.62 -23.28 7.59
N ASP A 299 25.38 -22.47 6.85
CA ASP A 299 25.43 -21.02 7.01
C ASP A 299 24.11 -20.36 6.61
N ALA A 300 23.48 -20.84 5.54
CA ALA A 300 22.17 -20.40 5.11
C ALA A 300 21.12 -20.62 6.21
N SER A 301 21.11 -21.81 6.83
CA SER A 301 20.21 -22.13 7.94
C SER A 301 20.41 -21.20 9.14
N GLU A 302 21.66 -20.93 9.52
CA GLU A 302 21.97 -20.00 10.62
C GLU A 302 21.52 -18.56 10.33
N ILE A 303 21.67 -18.09 9.09
CA ILE A 303 21.19 -16.76 8.68
C ILE A 303 19.67 -16.69 8.77
N VAL A 304 18.95 -17.73 8.35
CA VAL A 304 17.49 -17.83 8.47
C VAL A 304 17.06 -17.76 9.92
N GLU A 305 17.68 -18.56 10.81
CA GLU A 305 17.40 -18.53 12.25
C GLU A 305 17.64 -17.13 12.86
N LEU A 306 18.71 -16.46 12.44
CA LEU A 306 19.01 -15.12 12.90
C LEU A 306 17.94 -14.11 12.46
N VAL A 307 17.51 -14.16 11.19
CA VAL A 307 16.41 -13.32 10.68
C VAL A 307 15.11 -13.60 11.43
N GLN A 308 14.80 -14.87 11.70
CA GLN A 308 13.63 -15.27 12.48
C GLN A 308 13.69 -14.74 13.92
N SER A 309 14.85 -14.75 14.57
CA SER A 309 15.01 -14.23 15.94
C SER A 309 14.63 -12.74 16.08
N PHE A 310 14.86 -11.93 15.03
CA PHE A 310 14.40 -10.54 14.99
C PHE A 310 12.88 -10.44 14.95
N ASN A 311 12.25 -11.29 14.14
CA ASN A 311 10.80 -11.34 13.96
C ASN A 311 10.09 -11.83 15.24
N GLU A 312 10.63 -12.85 15.89
CA GLU A 312 10.09 -13.41 17.13
C GLU A 312 10.03 -12.38 18.27
N THR A 313 11.03 -11.50 18.36
CA THR A 313 11.10 -10.45 19.39
C THR A 313 9.84 -9.55 19.38
N VAL A 314 9.26 -9.36 18.20
CA VAL A 314 8.03 -8.56 18.02
C VAL A 314 6.80 -9.41 17.72
N GLY A 315 6.90 -10.74 17.73
CA GLY A 315 5.81 -11.66 17.39
C GLY A 315 5.35 -11.50 15.94
N ALA A 316 6.27 -11.20 15.02
CA ALA A 316 5.99 -11.23 13.59
C ALA A 316 5.95 -12.69 13.12
N MET A 317 4.82 -13.10 12.55
CA MET A 317 4.67 -14.40 11.91
C MET A 317 4.57 -14.17 10.41
N PHE A 318 5.46 -14.82 9.67
CA PHE A 318 5.39 -14.93 8.22
C PHE A 318 5.02 -16.37 7.90
N GLU A 319 4.05 -16.57 7.00
CA GLU A 319 3.72 -17.92 6.55
C GLU A 319 4.90 -18.46 5.75
N ILE A 320 5.40 -19.63 6.13
CA ILE A 320 6.41 -20.34 5.35
C ILE A 320 5.67 -20.88 4.12
N ALA A 321 5.98 -20.32 2.95
CA ALA A 321 5.44 -20.76 1.65
C ALA A 321 6.03 -22.12 1.23
#